data_AF-A0A7V8XXH4-F1
#
_entry.id   AF-A0A7V8XXH4-F1
#
_cell.length_a   1.000
_cell.length_b   1.000
_cell.length_c   1.000
_cell.angle_alpha   90.00
_cell.angle_beta   90.00
_cell.angle_gamma   90.00
#
_symmetry.space_group_name_H-M   'P 1'
#
loop_
_entity.id
_entity.type
_entity.pdbx_description
1 polymer ?
#
loop_
_entity_poly.entity_id
_entity_poly.type
_entity_poly.pdbx_seq_one_letter_code
_entity_poly.pdbx_strand_id
1 'polypeptide(L)'
;MRSRAVRLTLTLLAAVAIGSAAWFYWTNHVRGRAVIETALAFDTTNTAATRQAFELRNAQQAYVAAGQSETFWFEKVTTSADALRTSLAALKTMTTAAAAHAGLEDAGRALQEFEERDRRVRGYTSSGQKLLASDIIFSDGLEAASKIIAALDQAAAAAHQAGATAAAGASRAQARA
;
A
#
# COMPACT_ATOMS: atom_id res chain seq x y z
N MET A 1 -19.68 -18.51 -60.37
CA MET A 1 -19.32 -17.74 -59.15
C MET A 1 -17.80 -17.69 -58.96
N ARG A 2 -17.07 -16.98 -59.83
CA ARG A 2 -15.59 -17.00 -59.84
C ARG A 2 -15.01 -15.64 -60.25
N SER A 3 -15.51 -14.54 -59.67
CA SER A 3 -14.95 -13.22 -59.95
C SER A 3 -13.72 -12.99 -59.06
N ARG A 4 -12.60 -12.62 -59.67
CA ARG A 4 -11.36 -12.27 -58.96
C ARG A 4 -11.57 -11.08 -58.00
N ALA A 5 -12.50 -10.19 -58.36
CA ALA A 5 -12.93 -9.06 -57.55
C ALA A 5 -13.49 -9.49 -56.18
N VAL A 6 -14.40 -10.48 -56.14
CA VAL A 6 -14.98 -10.97 -54.87
C VAL A 6 -13.92 -11.61 -53.97
N ARG A 7 -12.94 -12.31 -54.55
CA ARG A 7 -11.82 -12.87 -53.77
C ARG A 7 -10.96 -11.76 -53.20
N LEU A 8 -10.62 -10.74 -53.98
CA LEU A 8 -9.83 -9.59 -53.53
C LEU A 8 -10.51 -8.82 -52.40
N THR A 9 -11.80 -8.50 -52.53
CA THR A 9 -12.54 -7.81 -51.47
C THR A 9 -12.63 -8.64 -50.20
N LEU A 10 -12.93 -9.95 -50.29
CA LEU A 10 -12.94 -10.83 -49.12
C LEU A 10 -11.58 -10.91 -48.43
N THR A 11 -10.49 -10.96 -49.20
CA THR A 11 -9.12 -11.03 -48.64
C THR A 11 -8.76 -9.73 -47.93
N LEU A 12 -9.11 -8.57 -48.50
CA LEU A 12 -8.93 -7.27 -47.86
C LEU A 12 -9.76 -7.15 -46.58
N LEU A 13 -11.02 -7.58 -46.60
CA LEU A 13 -11.90 -7.57 -45.43
C LEU A 13 -11.34 -8.45 -44.31
N ALA A 14 -10.86 -9.64 -44.65
CA ALA A 14 -10.20 -10.54 -43.70
C ALA A 14 -8.92 -9.93 -43.12
N ALA A 15 -8.08 -9.31 -43.96
CA ALA A 15 -6.85 -8.65 -43.50
C ALA A 15 -7.14 -7.48 -42.56
N VAL A 16 -8.15 -6.66 -42.87
CA VAL A 16 -8.61 -5.56 -42.00
C VAL A 16 -9.11 -6.12 -40.67
N ALA A 17 -9.98 -7.15 -40.70
CA ALA A 17 -10.52 -7.76 -39.49
C ALA A 17 -9.42 -8.30 -38.57
N ILE A 18 -8.43 -9.01 -39.14
CA ILE A 18 -7.27 -9.52 -38.41
C ILE A 18 -6.43 -8.39 -37.82
N GLY A 19 -6.18 -7.33 -38.61
CA GLY A 19 -5.44 -6.15 -38.15
C GLY A 19 -6.11 -5.45 -36.98
N SER A 20 -7.43 -5.24 -37.05
CA SER A 20 -8.20 -4.67 -35.94
C SER A 20 -8.21 -5.56 -34.69
N ALA A 21 -8.33 -6.88 -34.85
CA ALA A 21 -8.30 -7.82 -33.72
C ALA A 21 -6.93 -7.82 -33.03
N ALA A 22 -5.84 -7.80 -33.81
CA ALA A 22 -4.48 -7.74 -33.28
C ALA A 22 -4.21 -6.43 -32.51
N TRP A 23 -4.64 -5.29 -33.06
CA TRP A 23 -4.52 -3.99 -32.39
C TRP A 23 -5.33 -3.92 -31.09
N PHE A 24 -6.54 -4.47 -31.10
CA PHE A 24 -7.39 -4.54 -29.91
C PHE A 24 -6.78 -5.44 -28.82
N TYR A 25 -6.28 -6.61 -29.19
CA TYR A 25 -5.59 -7.53 -28.29
C TYR A 25 -4.35 -6.88 -27.67
N TRP A 26 -3.51 -6.24 -28.47
CA TRP A 26 -2.33 -5.51 -27.98
C TRP A 26 -2.71 -4.42 -26.98
N THR A 27 -3.67 -3.57 -27.33
CA THR A 27 -4.09 -2.44 -26.48
C THR A 27 -4.64 -2.92 -25.14
N ASN A 28 -5.43 -3.99 -25.15
CA ASN A 28 -5.95 -4.59 -23.92
C ASN A 28 -4.86 -5.25 -23.08
N HIS A 29 -3.89 -5.92 -23.69
CA HIS A 29 -2.75 -6.51 -22.97
C HIS A 29 -1.90 -5.47 -22.27
N VAL A 30 -1.58 -4.35 -22.96
CA VAL A 30 -0.79 -3.26 -22.37
C VAL A 30 -1.52 -2.60 -21.21
N ARG A 31 -2.82 -2.33 -21.35
CA ARG A 31 -3.64 -1.75 -20.27
C ARG A 31 -3.81 -2.70 -19.09
N GLY A 32 -4.02 -4.00 -19.34
CA GLY A 32 -4.15 -5.00 -18.29
C GLY A 32 -2.87 -5.17 -17.47
N ARG A 33 -1.69 -5.12 -18.12
CA ARG A 33 -0.39 -5.21 -17.42
C ARG A 33 -0.16 -4.03 -16.49
N ALA A 34 -0.47 -2.81 -16.91
CA ALA A 34 -0.30 -1.63 -16.07
C ALA A 34 -1.14 -1.71 -14.78
N VAL A 35 -2.39 -2.17 -14.87
CA VAL A 35 -3.26 -2.34 -13.68
C VAL A 35 -2.68 -3.37 -12.70
N ILE A 36 -2.25 -4.53 -13.21
CA ILE A 36 -1.65 -5.57 -12.37
C ILE A 36 -0.35 -5.08 -11.72
N GLU A 37 0.50 -4.39 -12.48
CA GLU A 37 1.77 -3.86 -11.97
C GLU A 37 1.54 -2.83 -10.85
N THR A 38 0.59 -1.92 -11.02
CA THR A 38 0.25 -0.95 -9.96
C THR A 38 -0.30 -1.61 -8.70
N ALA A 39 -1.12 -2.67 -8.84
CA ALA A 39 -1.65 -3.42 -7.71
C ALA A 39 -0.54 -4.16 -6.96
N LEU A 40 0.35 -4.87 -7.67
CA LEU A 40 1.48 -5.56 -7.05
C LEU A 40 2.46 -4.61 -6.37
N ALA A 41 2.71 -3.45 -6.98
CA ALA A 41 3.53 -2.41 -6.37
C ALA A 41 2.87 -1.91 -5.07
N PHE A 42 1.56 -1.67 -5.08
CA PHE A 42 0.81 -1.25 -3.89
C PHE A 42 0.94 -2.28 -2.77
N ASP A 43 0.73 -3.57 -3.07
CA ASP A 43 0.81 -4.66 -2.09
C ASP A 43 2.20 -4.79 -1.49
N THR A 44 3.23 -4.63 -2.32
CA THR A 44 4.63 -4.66 -1.90
C THR A 44 4.94 -3.52 -0.94
N THR A 45 4.53 -2.30 -1.29
CA THR A 45 4.72 -1.12 -0.43
C THR A 45 3.89 -1.23 0.85
N ASN A 46 2.66 -1.76 0.78
CA ASN A 46 1.80 -1.96 1.95
C ASN A 46 2.41 -2.98 2.92
N THR A 47 2.92 -4.10 2.39
CA THR A 47 3.63 -5.11 3.19
C THR A 47 4.88 -4.53 3.86
N ALA A 48 5.62 -3.68 3.14
CA ALA A 48 6.78 -2.99 3.71
C ALA A 48 6.36 -2.01 4.83
N ALA A 49 5.28 -1.26 4.64
CA ALA A 49 4.72 -0.37 5.65
C ALA A 49 4.27 -1.12 6.91
N THR A 50 3.57 -2.25 6.75
CA THR A 50 3.16 -3.12 7.86
C THR A 50 4.38 -3.65 8.63
N ARG A 51 5.44 -4.07 7.93
CA ARG A 51 6.70 -4.46 8.57
C ARG A 51 7.33 -3.32 9.35
N GLN A 52 7.36 -2.11 8.78
CA GLN A 52 7.88 -0.92 9.47
C GLN A 52 7.10 -0.60 10.74
N ALA A 53 5.77 -0.78 10.76
CA ALA A 53 4.95 -0.63 11.96
C ALA A 53 5.32 -1.66 13.06
N PHE A 54 5.62 -2.90 12.68
CA PHE A 54 6.14 -3.89 13.63
C PHE A 54 7.54 -3.54 14.15
N GLU A 55 8.45 -3.11 13.27
CA GLU A 55 9.79 -2.64 13.66
C GLU A 55 9.75 -1.46 14.61
N LEU A 56 8.82 -0.52 14.38
CA LEU A 56 8.57 0.64 15.23
C LEU A 56 8.22 0.21 16.66
N ARG A 57 7.27 -0.73 16.79
CA ARG A 57 6.88 -1.32 18.08
C ARG A 57 8.04 -2.05 18.75
N ASN A 58 8.74 -2.90 18.01
CA ASN A 58 9.84 -3.70 18.54
C ASN A 58 10.99 -2.82 19.06
N ALA A 59 11.32 -1.76 18.32
CA ALA A 59 12.35 -0.81 18.72
C ALA A 59 11.95 -0.02 19.97
N GLN A 60 10.68 0.36 20.10
CA GLN A 60 10.20 1.05 21.31
C GLN A 60 10.23 0.13 22.55
N GLN A 61 9.88 -1.15 22.40
CA GLN A 61 10.01 -2.14 23.48
C GLN A 61 11.46 -2.32 23.95
N ALA A 62 12.43 -2.13 23.06
CA ALA A 62 13.84 -2.25 23.40
C ALA A 62 14.37 -1.10 24.27
N TYR A 63 13.63 0.00 24.47
CA TYR A 63 14.03 1.10 25.36
C TYR A 63 14.24 0.64 26.81
N VAL A 64 13.46 -0.35 27.24
CA VAL A 64 13.46 -0.85 28.62
C VAL A 64 14.18 -2.19 28.74
N ALA A 65 14.64 -2.75 27.63
CA ALA A 65 15.41 -4.00 27.62
C ALA A 65 16.86 -3.75 28.05
N ALA A 66 17.46 -4.73 28.72
CA ALA A 66 18.90 -4.71 28.98
C ALA A 66 19.67 -4.96 27.67
N GLY A 67 20.65 -4.11 27.35
CA GLY A 67 21.43 -4.24 26.12
C GLY A 67 22.01 -2.92 25.64
N GLN A 68 21.76 -2.58 24.38
CA GLN A 68 22.22 -1.34 23.75
C GLN A 68 21.62 -0.10 24.42
N SER A 69 22.28 1.05 24.27
CA SER A 69 21.85 2.30 24.89
C SER A 69 20.47 2.75 24.38
N GLU A 70 19.75 3.46 25.22
CA GLU A 70 18.43 4.02 24.89
C GLU A 70 18.50 4.93 23.66
N THR A 71 19.59 5.69 23.51
CA THR A 71 19.86 6.56 22.36
C THR A 71 19.88 5.81 21.03
N PHE A 72 20.44 4.61 20.98
CA PHE A 72 20.42 3.78 19.76
C PHE A 72 18.99 3.42 19.37
N TRP A 73 18.18 3.00 20.34
CA TRP A 73 16.79 2.62 20.07
C TRP A 73 15.92 3.83 19.74
N PHE A 74 16.19 4.97 20.37
CA PHE A 74 15.55 6.25 20.05
C PHE A 74 15.74 6.63 18.58
N GLU A 75 16.97 6.52 18.07
CA GLU A 75 17.27 6.75 16.66
C GLU A 75 16.58 5.72 15.76
N LYS A 76 16.56 4.45 16.17
CA LYS A 76 15.89 3.37 15.44
C LYS A 76 14.38 3.63 15.29
N VAL A 77 13.71 4.06 16.36
CA VAL A 77 12.28 4.41 16.33
C VAL A 77 12.03 5.60 15.41
N THR A 78 12.86 6.65 15.49
CA THR A 78 12.74 7.82 14.61
C THR A 78 12.89 7.42 13.14
N THR A 79 13.91 6.63 12.82
CA THR A 79 14.15 6.15 11.46
C THR A 79 12.99 5.29 10.94
N SER A 80 12.44 4.41 11.77
CA SER A 80 11.29 3.58 11.42
C SER A 80 10.01 4.40 11.18
N ALA A 81 9.78 5.44 11.99
CA ALA A 81 8.64 6.34 11.84
C ALA A 81 8.74 7.16 10.53
N ASP A 82 9.92 7.67 10.20
CA ASP A 82 10.16 8.40 8.94
C ASP A 82 9.99 7.50 7.71
N ALA A 83 10.49 6.27 7.80
CA ALA A 83 10.32 5.28 6.74
C ALA A 83 8.84 4.92 6.53
N LEU A 84 8.08 4.73 7.62
CA LEU A 84 6.64 4.50 7.55
C LEU A 84 5.88 5.68 6.97
N ARG A 85 6.20 6.91 7.37
CA ARG A 85 5.60 8.13 6.80
C ARG A 85 5.84 8.23 5.29
N THR A 86 7.04 7.87 4.84
CA THR A 86 7.40 7.83 3.42
C THR A 86 6.58 6.77 2.68
N SER A 87 6.44 5.56 3.25
CA SER A 87 5.61 4.49 2.67
C SER A 87 4.14 4.90 2.56
N LEU A 88 3.58 5.56 3.59
CA LEU A 88 2.21 6.07 3.57
C LEU A 88 2.00 7.11 2.47
N ALA A 89 2.94 8.04 2.29
CA ALA A 89 2.89 9.02 1.22
C ALA A 89 2.95 8.34 -0.16
N ALA A 90 3.84 7.36 -0.34
CA ALA A 90 3.92 6.58 -1.57
C ALA A 90 2.61 5.85 -1.89
N LEU A 91 2.04 5.12 -0.92
CA LEU A 91 0.76 4.42 -1.07
C LEU A 91 -0.38 5.36 -1.51
N LYS A 92 -0.42 6.58 -0.95
CA LYS A 92 -1.44 7.58 -1.34
C LYS A 92 -1.34 7.96 -2.83
N THR A 93 -0.14 8.04 -3.38
CA THR A 93 0.05 8.35 -4.82
C THR A 93 -0.28 7.18 -5.75
N MET A 94 -0.29 5.94 -5.22
CA MET A 94 -0.48 4.72 -6.00
C MET A 94 -1.95 4.31 -6.16
N THR A 95 -2.85 4.92 -5.40
CA THR A 95 -4.29 4.64 -5.46
C THR A 95 -5.08 5.92 -5.64
N THR A 96 -6.19 5.84 -6.37
CA THR A 96 -7.17 6.92 -6.49
C THR A 96 -8.45 6.63 -5.71
N ALA A 97 -8.50 5.50 -4.99
CA ALA A 97 -9.68 5.10 -4.24
C ALA A 97 -9.82 5.91 -2.96
N ALA A 98 -10.89 6.69 -2.83
CA ALA A 98 -11.15 7.54 -1.66
C ALA A 98 -11.16 6.76 -0.34
N ALA A 99 -11.74 5.55 -0.33
CA ALA A 99 -11.74 4.68 0.85
C ALA A 99 -10.31 4.20 1.23
N ALA A 100 -9.44 3.96 0.24
CA ALA A 100 -8.04 3.63 0.51
C ALA A 100 -7.29 4.85 1.06
N HIS A 101 -7.55 6.05 0.53
CA HIS A 101 -6.99 7.30 1.07
C HIS A 101 -7.39 7.53 2.52
N ALA A 102 -8.66 7.31 2.87
CA ALA A 102 -9.14 7.42 4.26
C ALA A 102 -8.37 6.48 5.20
N GLY A 103 -8.21 5.20 4.83
CA GLY A 103 -7.41 4.25 5.62
C GLY A 103 -5.94 4.68 5.77
N LEU A 104 -5.33 5.23 4.72
CA LEU A 104 -3.95 5.75 4.77
C LEU A 104 -3.82 7.02 5.63
N GLU A 105 -4.87 7.84 5.69
CA GLU A 105 -4.94 8.99 6.61
C GLU A 105 -5.09 8.55 8.06
N ASP A 106 -5.92 7.55 8.32
CA ASP A 106 -6.09 6.97 9.65
C ASP A 106 -4.79 6.32 10.14
N ALA A 107 -4.07 5.60 9.26
CA ALA A 107 -2.73 5.09 9.57
C ALA A 107 -1.74 6.22 9.90
N GLY A 108 -1.78 7.32 9.14
CA GLY A 108 -0.96 8.51 9.40
C GLY A 108 -1.28 9.18 10.73
N ARG A 109 -2.56 9.26 11.11
CA ARG A 109 -2.99 9.79 12.42
C ARG A 109 -2.52 8.90 13.56
N ALA A 110 -2.67 7.58 13.42
CA ALA A 110 -2.19 6.62 14.41
C ALA A 110 -0.66 6.67 14.58
N LEU A 111 0.10 6.92 13.50
CA LEU A 111 1.54 7.17 13.58
C LEU A 111 1.86 8.46 14.36
N GLN A 112 1.15 9.56 14.10
CA GLN A 112 1.35 10.80 14.85
C GLN A 112 1.08 10.60 16.35
N GLU A 113 -0.02 9.92 16.68
CA GLU A 113 -0.32 9.56 18.07
C GLU A 113 0.80 8.70 18.68
N PHE A 114 1.33 7.72 17.94
CA PHE A 114 2.48 6.94 18.40
C PHE A 114 3.67 7.84 18.74
N GLU A 115 4.03 8.78 17.86
CA GLU A 115 5.17 9.69 18.05
C GLU A 115 4.99 10.63 19.25
N GLU A 116 3.75 11.10 19.49
CA GLU A 116 3.41 11.88 20.68
C GLU A 116 3.63 11.09 21.96
N ARG A 117 3.18 9.83 21.99
CA ARG A 117 3.37 8.94 23.15
C ARG A 117 4.84 8.57 23.32
N ASP A 118 5.54 8.29 22.23
CA ASP A 118 6.97 7.95 22.22
C ASP A 118 7.82 9.07 22.85
N ARG A 119 7.54 10.34 22.55
CA ARG A 119 8.22 11.47 23.19
C ARG A 119 8.08 11.45 24.72
N ARG A 120 6.91 11.10 25.25
CA ARG A 120 6.70 10.97 26.70
C ARG A 120 7.49 9.79 27.27
N VAL A 121 7.45 8.65 26.58
CA VAL A 121 8.22 7.45 26.96
C VAL A 121 9.71 7.78 27.03
N ARG A 122 10.29 8.43 26.02
CA ARG A 122 11.70 8.84 26.03
C ARG A 122 12.06 9.69 27.24
N GLY A 123 11.16 10.60 27.64
CA GLY A 123 11.31 11.40 28.86
C GLY A 123 11.35 10.56 30.13
N TYR A 124 10.47 9.56 30.25
CA TYR A 124 10.49 8.64 31.39
C TYR A 124 11.73 7.74 31.41
N THR A 125 12.14 7.22 30.26
CA THR A 125 13.35 6.37 30.17
C THR A 125 14.60 7.17 30.52
N SER A 126 14.76 8.37 29.96
CA SER A 126 15.91 9.26 30.21
C SER A 126 15.99 9.75 31.66
N SER A 127 14.85 9.81 32.38
CA SER A 127 14.79 10.17 33.79
C SER A 127 14.91 8.96 34.74
N GLY A 128 15.20 7.77 34.21
CA GLY A 128 15.35 6.53 34.98
C GLY A 128 14.04 5.89 35.43
N GLN A 129 12.88 6.43 35.02
CA GLN A 129 11.54 5.96 35.38
C GLN A 129 11.09 4.79 34.48
N LYS A 130 11.89 3.71 34.44
CA LYS A 130 11.69 2.59 33.50
C LYS A 130 10.38 1.84 33.69
N LEU A 131 9.84 1.79 34.91
CA LEU A 131 8.54 1.14 35.17
C LEU A 131 7.38 1.91 34.52
N LEU A 132 7.35 3.23 34.64
CA LEU A 132 6.35 4.08 33.98
C LEU A 132 6.52 4.05 32.47
N ALA A 133 7.76 4.09 31.98
CA ALA A 133 8.03 3.91 30.55
C ALA A 133 7.49 2.56 30.04
N SER A 134 7.76 1.48 30.78
CA SER A 134 7.30 0.12 30.43
C SER A 134 5.78 0.04 30.34
N ASP A 135 5.06 0.58 31.30
CA ASP A 135 3.59 0.56 31.32
C ASP A 135 3.01 1.17 30.03
N ILE A 136 3.49 2.36 29.64
CA ILE A 136 3.05 3.06 28.42
C ILE A 136 3.46 2.28 27.16
N ILE A 137 4.68 1.73 27.12
CA ILE A 137 5.18 0.97 25.97
C ILE A 137 4.32 -0.27 25.72
N PHE A 138 4.00 -1.02 26.77
CA PHE A 138 3.29 -2.30 26.64
C PHE A 138 1.77 -2.16 26.54
N SER A 139 1.20 -1.02 26.93
CA SER A 139 -0.21 -0.68 26.71
C SER A 139 -0.40 0.13 25.42
N ASP A 140 -0.13 1.43 25.50
CA ASP A 140 -0.38 2.40 24.45
C ASP A 140 0.44 2.13 23.17
N GLY A 141 1.70 1.71 23.33
CA GLY A 141 2.59 1.42 22.19
C GLY A 141 2.08 0.25 21.35
N LEU A 142 1.56 -0.79 22.00
CA LEU A 142 0.92 -1.93 21.36
C LEU A 142 -0.35 -1.53 20.61
N GLU A 143 -1.21 -0.75 21.27
CA GLU A 143 -2.47 -0.29 20.69
C GLU A 143 -2.22 0.58 19.45
N ALA A 144 -1.28 1.51 19.53
CA ALA A 144 -0.95 2.42 18.43
C ALA A 144 -0.43 1.67 17.20
N ALA A 145 0.53 0.75 17.38
CA ALA A 145 1.04 -0.06 16.27
C ALA A 145 -0.07 -0.92 15.64
N SER A 146 -0.96 -1.48 16.47
CA SER A 146 -2.09 -2.28 15.99
C SER A 146 -3.09 -1.45 15.18
N LYS A 147 -3.35 -0.19 15.58
CA LYS A 147 -4.19 0.75 14.83
C LYS A 147 -3.60 1.09 13.46
N ILE A 148 -2.28 1.33 13.39
CA ILE A 148 -1.59 1.57 12.13
C ILE A 148 -1.77 0.38 11.18
N ILE A 149 -1.50 -0.83 11.67
CA ILE A 149 -1.59 -2.06 10.85
C ILE A 149 -3.04 -2.28 10.38
N ALA A 150 -4.03 -2.15 11.27
CA ALA A 150 -5.43 -2.30 10.90
C ALA A 150 -5.87 -1.28 9.83
N ALA A 151 -5.38 -0.05 9.90
CA ALA A 151 -5.68 0.99 8.92
C ALA A 151 -5.01 0.73 7.56
N LEU A 152 -3.78 0.19 7.55
CA LEU A 152 -3.09 -0.29 6.34
C LEU A 152 -3.86 -1.44 5.67
N ASP A 153 -4.33 -2.42 6.45
CA ASP A 153 -5.12 -3.54 5.93
C ASP A 153 -6.45 -3.07 5.34
N GLN A 154 -7.13 -2.12 5.98
CA GLN A 154 -8.34 -1.49 5.45
C GLN A 154 -8.06 -0.73 4.14
N ALA A 155 -6.96 0.01 4.07
CA ALA A 155 -6.56 0.70 2.86
C ALA A 155 -6.27 -0.26 1.70
N ALA A 156 -5.59 -1.38 1.98
CA ALA A 156 -5.32 -2.42 1.00
C ALA A 156 -6.60 -3.10 0.50
N ALA A 157 -7.50 -3.48 1.41
CA ALA A 157 -8.79 -4.05 1.03
C ALA A 157 -9.60 -3.10 0.12
N ALA A 158 -9.63 -1.80 0.45
CA ALA A 158 -10.30 -0.79 -0.35
C ALA A 158 -9.64 -0.61 -1.74
N ALA A 159 -8.29 -0.61 -1.81
CA ALA A 159 -7.56 -0.52 -3.06
C ALA A 159 -7.83 -1.73 -3.97
N HIS A 160 -7.83 -2.94 -3.41
CA HIS A 160 -8.18 -4.16 -4.15
C HIS A 160 -9.62 -4.14 -4.68
N GLN A 161 -10.58 -3.70 -3.86
CA GLN A 161 -11.97 -3.59 -4.29
C GLN A 161 -12.15 -2.58 -5.43
N ALA A 162 -11.46 -1.43 -5.36
CA ALA A 162 -11.45 -0.45 -6.43
C ALA A 162 -10.81 -1.01 -7.73
N GLY A 163 -9.70 -1.73 -7.62
CA GLY A 163 -9.06 -2.40 -8.76
C GLY A 163 -9.97 -3.46 -9.40
N ALA A 164 -10.61 -4.30 -8.59
CA ALA A 164 -11.51 -5.35 -9.06
C ALA A 164 -12.76 -4.79 -9.76
N THR A 165 -13.34 -3.71 -9.23
CA THR A 165 -14.50 -3.03 -9.85
C THR A 165 -14.13 -2.38 -11.18
N ALA A 166 -12.95 -1.74 -11.27
CA ALA A 166 -12.44 -1.18 -12.51
C ALA A 166 -12.21 -2.26 -13.58
N ALA A 167 -11.60 -3.39 -13.20
CA ALA A 167 -11.38 -4.53 -14.10
C ALA A 167 -12.71 -5.12 -14.59
N ALA A 168 -13.68 -5.33 -13.70
CA ALA A 168 -15.00 -5.83 -14.07
C ALA A 168 -15.75 -4.87 -15.01
N GLY A 169 -15.62 -3.56 -14.80
CA GLY A 169 -16.17 -2.53 -15.68
C GLY A 169 -15.57 -2.59 -17.09
N ALA A 170 -14.25 -2.74 -17.20
CA ALA A 170 -13.55 -2.89 -18.47
C ALA A 170 -14.00 -4.14 -19.24
N SER A 171 -14.11 -5.29 -18.56
CA SER A 171 -14.59 -6.54 -19.18
C SER A 171 -16.03 -6.43 -19.69
N ARG A 172 -16.92 -5.74 -18.95
CA ARG A 172 -18.31 -5.51 -19.42
C ARG A 172 -18.39 -4.59 -20.62
N ALA A 173 -17.55 -3.55 -20.68
CA ALA A 173 -17.49 -2.66 -21.83
C ALA A 173 -17.02 -3.41 -23.09
N GLN A 174 -16.07 -4.34 -22.93
CA GLN A 174 -15.59 -5.19 -24.02
C GLN A 174 -16.65 -6.17 -24.52
N ALA A 175 -17.45 -6.77 -23.62
CA ALA A 175 -18.53 -7.69 -24.03
C ALA A 175 -19.69 -7.01 -24.77
N ARG A 176 -19.78 -5.67 -24.73
CA ARG A 176 -20.83 -4.88 -25.38
C ARG A 176 -20.36 -4.22 -26.69
N ALA A 177 -19.07 -4.26 -27.01
CA ALA A 177 -18.48 -3.72 -28.23
C ALA A 177 -18.38 -4.81 -29.31
#